data_AF-G2QBB4-F1
#
_entry.id   AF-G2QBB4-F1
#
_cell.length_a   1.000
_cell.length_b   1.000
_cell.length_c   1.000
_cell.angle_alpha   90.00
_cell.angle_beta   90.00
_cell.angle_gamma   90.00
#
_symmetry.space_group_name_H-M   'P 1'
#
loop_
_entity.id
_entity.type
_entity.pdbx_description
1 polymer ?
#
loop_
_entity_poly.entity_id
_entity_poly.type
_entity_poly.pdbx_seq_one_letter_code
_entity_poly.pdbx_strand_id
1 'polypeptide(L)'
;KRGNYNAVFRLYYADGSVIMRVSLPGNNAFPDEKVRNEVATLRYVEKMMSIPVPHVYHWGTAAENPLGLGPFITIYHISHENTLDELLTDP
;
A
#
# COMPACT_ATOMS: atom_id res chain seq x y z
N LYS A 1 -7.48 -6.00 5.64
CA LYS A 1 -6.70 -7.27 5.55
C LYS A 1 -5.35 -7.06 6.23
N ARG A 2 -4.76 -8.07 6.87
CA ARG A 2 -3.45 -7.95 7.53
C ARG A 2 -2.50 -9.00 6.95
N GLY A 3 -1.36 -8.57 6.43
CA GLY A 3 -0.25 -9.45 6.10
C GLY A 3 0.82 -9.44 7.20
N ASN A 4 1.93 -10.12 6.97
CA ASN A 4 3.03 -10.15 7.95
C ASN A 4 3.70 -8.79 8.17
N TYR A 5 3.75 -7.91 7.16
CA TYR A 5 4.51 -6.66 7.24
C TYR A 5 3.66 -5.40 7.25
N ASN A 6 2.41 -5.46 6.79
CA ASN A 6 1.55 -4.28 6.69
C ASN A 6 0.11 -4.60 7.10
N ALA A 7 -0.52 -3.66 7.80
CA ALA A 7 -1.97 -3.58 7.92
C ALA A 7 -2.53 -2.82 6.71
N VAL A 8 -3.60 -3.34 6.11
CA VAL A 8 -4.21 -2.78 4.90
C VAL A 8 -5.66 -2.40 5.17
N PHE A 9 -5.95 -1.12 5.02
CA PHE A 9 -7.26 -0.50 5.19
C PHE A 9 -7.77 -0.04 3.83
N ARG A 10 -9.00 -0.44 3.48
CA ARG A 10 -9.71 0.15 2.34
C ARG A 10 -10.58 1.29 2.87
N LEU A 11 -10.33 2.50 2.37
CA LEU A 11 -11.07 3.70 2.75
C LEU A 11 -12.05 4.02 1.61
N TYR A 12 -13.32 4.24 1.95
CA TYR A 12 -14.38 4.53 1.00
C TYR A 12 -14.72 6.01 1.04
N TYR A 13 -14.87 6.60 -0.14
CA TYR A 13 -15.27 7.99 -0.38
C TYR A 13 -16.48 8.02 -1.31
N ALA A 14 -17.09 9.19 -1.48
CA ALA A 14 -18.27 9.35 -2.35
C ALA A 14 -17.98 9.05 -3.84
N ASP A 15 -16.73 9.28 -4.27
CA ASP A 15 -16.27 9.17 -5.66
C ASP A 15 -15.39 7.94 -5.93
N GLY A 16 -15.15 7.10 -4.92
CA GLY A 16 -14.33 5.91 -5.08
C GLY A 16 -13.78 5.35 -3.78
N SER A 17 -12.71 4.57 -3.89
CA SER A 17 -12.01 4.04 -2.71
C SER A 17 -10.50 4.07 -2.92
N VAL A 18 -9.77 4.18 -1.82
CA VAL A 18 -8.30 4.08 -1.81
C VAL A 18 -7.87 3.02 -0.81
N ILE A 19 -6.62 2.60 -0.93
CA ILE A 19 -6.01 1.67 0.00
C ILE A 19 -4.94 2.42 0.80
N MET A 20 -5.11 2.45 2.12
CA MET A 20 -4.07 2.88 3.06
C MET A 20 -3.37 1.65 3.62
N ARG A 21 -2.04 1.63 3.52
CA ARG A 21 -1.19 0.57 4.06
C ARG A 21 -0.28 1.17 5.10
N VAL A 22 -0.24 0.56 6.28
CA VAL A 22 0.61 0.99 7.38
C VAL A 22 1.57 -0.15 7.73
N SER A 23 2.86 0.17 7.86
CA SER A 23 3.88 -0.80 8.21
C SER A 23 3.70 -1.26 9.66
N LEU A 24 3.69 -2.58 9.88
CA LEU A 24 3.53 -3.13 11.23
C LEU A 24 4.81 -2.90 12.06
N PRO A 25 4.69 -2.48 13.34
CA PRO A 25 5.84 -2.34 14.24
C PRO A 25 6.58 -3.67 14.44
N GLY A 26 7.91 -3.61 14.59
CA GLY A 26 8.74 -4.77 14.94
C GLY A 26 9.03 -5.77 13.81
N ASN A 27 8.31 -5.68 12.68
CA ASN A 27 8.47 -6.62 11.57
C ASN A 27 9.36 -6.10 10.43
N ASN A 28 9.82 -4.85 10.50
CA ASN A 28 10.73 -4.24 9.54
C ASN A 28 11.87 -3.54 10.30
N ALA A 29 13.12 -3.83 9.95
CA ALA A 29 14.29 -3.16 10.53
C ALA A 29 14.36 -1.67 10.17
N PHE A 30 13.90 -1.31 8.95
CA PHE A 30 13.93 0.06 8.42
C PHE A 30 12.57 0.41 7.78
N PRO A 31 11.52 0.66 8.58
CA PRO A 31 10.15 0.79 8.07
C PRO A 31 9.95 2.04 7.20
N ASP A 32 10.63 3.16 7.52
CA ASP A 32 10.61 4.38 6.72
C ASP A 32 11.27 4.18 5.36
N GLU A 33 12.43 3.52 5.34
CA GLU A 33 13.17 3.23 4.11
C GLU A 33 12.40 2.26 3.22
N LYS A 34 11.78 1.24 3.81
CA LYS A 34 10.87 0.33 3.10
C LYS A 34 9.79 1.12 2.35
N VAL A 35 9.08 2.03 3.02
CA VAL A 35 8.01 2.82 2.38
C VAL A 35 8.58 3.71 1.28
N ARG A 36 9.71 4.38 1.51
CA ARG A 36 10.41 5.17 0.48
C ARG A 36 10.72 4.35 -0.77
N ASN A 37 11.29 3.17 -0.60
CA ASN A 37 11.67 2.27 -1.69
C ASN A 37 10.44 1.75 -2.46
N GLU A 38 9.38 1.39 -1.74
CA GLU A 38 8.12 0.93 -2.35
C GLU A 38 7.47 2.04 -3.20
N VAL A 39 7.42 3.27 -2.68
CA VAL A 39 6.90 4.44 -3.41
C VAL A 39 7.74 4.77 -4.63
N ALA A 40 9.07 4.79 -4.48
CA ALA A 40 9.98 5.08 -5.59
C ALA A 40 9.82 4.04 -6.71
N THR A 41 9.69 2.77 -6.35
CA THR A 41 9.49 1.67 -7.31
C THR A 41 8.15 1.80 -8.02
N LEU A 42 7.05 2.02 -7.30
CA LEU A 42 5.72 2.19 -7.91
C LEU A 42 5.69 3.35 -8.89
N ARG A 43 6.23 4.52 -8.50
CA ARG A 43 6.31 5.70 -9.38
C ARG A 43 7.18 5.47 -10.61
N TYR A 44 8.28 4.73 -10.46
CA TYR A 44 9.14 4.37 -11.58
C TYR A 44 8.40 3.46 -12.56
N VAL A 45 7.77 2.38 -12.06
CA VAL A 45 7.03 1.43 -12.90
C VAL A 45 5.85 2.12 -13.60
N GLU A 46 5.07 2.93 -12.88
CA GLU A 46 3.96 3.71 -13.44
C GLU A 46 4.40 4.62 -14.60
N LYS A 47 5.57 5.24 -14.48
CA LYS A 47 6.09 6.17 -15.50
C LYS A 47 6.74 5.46 -16.68
N MET A 48 7.45 4.36 -16.43
CA MET A 48 8.38 3.78 -17.40
C MET A 48 7.85 2.52 -18.08
N MET A 49 6.84 1.87 -17.52
CA MET A 49 6.33 0.58 -17.98
C MET A 49 4.86 0.69 -18.37
N SER A 50 4.40 -0.16 -19.28
CA SER A 50 2.99 -0.26 -19.66
C SER A 50 2.14 -1.11 -18.72
N ILE A 51 2.78 -1.83 -17.79
CA ILE A 51 2.09 -2.69 -16.82
C ILE A 51 1.36 -1.79 -15.82
N PRO A 52 0.04 -1.96 -15.62
CA PRO A 52 -0.70 -1.14 -14.69
C PRO A 52 -0.25 -1.40 -13.25
N VAL A 53 0.06 -0.34 -12.52
CA VAL A 53 0.32 -0.37 -11.07
C VAL A 53 -0.58 0.64 -10.36
N PRO A 54 -0.88 0.45 -9.07
CA PRO A 54 -1.64 1.43 -8.31
C PRO A 54 -0.93 2.79 -8.23
N HIS A 55 -1.65 3.86 -8.58
CA HIS A 55 -1.16 5.22 -8.40
C HIS A 55 -0.91 5.55 -6.93
N VAL A 56 0.19 6.23 -6.62
CA VAL A 56 0.52 6.67 -5.25
C VAL A 56 -0.01 8.08 -5.01
N TYR A 57 -1.10 8.20 -4.25
CA TYR A 57 -1.65 9.50 -3.86
C TYR A 57 -0.82 10.21 -2.79
N HIS A 58 -0.45 9.48 -1.74
CA HIS A 58 0.29 10.04 -0.63
C HIS A 58 1.08 8.97 0.11
N TRP A 59 2.12 9.35 0.83
CA TRP A 59 2.91 8.47 1.68
C TRP A 59 3.67 9.31 2.70
N GLY A 60 4.11 8.68 3.78
CA GLY A 60 4.91 9.36 4.80
C GLY A 60 5.65 8.39 5.71
N THR A 61 6.68 8.92 6.36
CA THR A 61 7.43 8.27 7.43
C THR A 61 6.57 8.12 8.69
N ALA A 62 7.11 7.41 9.70
CA ALA A 62 6.46 7.28 11.00
C ALA A 62 6.20 8.63 11.66
N ALA A 63 7.15 9.57 11.55
CA ALA A 63 7.06 10.90 12.14
C ALA A 63 6.03 11.80 11.42
N GLU A 64 5.81 11.57 10.12
CA GLU A 64 4.85 12.31 9.30
C GLU A 64 3.43 11.76 9.42
N ASN A 65 3.24 10.58 10.03
CA ASN A 65 1.91 10.02 10.22
C ASN A 65 1.24 10.65 11.44
N PRO A 66 0.19 11.49 11.27
CA PRO A 66 -0.45 12.20 12.38
C PRO A 66 -1.15 11.27 13.38
N LEU A 67 -1.41 10.02 13.00
CA LEU A 67 -2.03 9.02 13.87
C LEU A 67 -1.01 8.22 14.69
N GLY A 68 0.30 8.42 14.47
CA GLY A 68 1.35 7.69 15.17
C GLY A 68 1.38 6.18 14.87
N LEU A 69 0.72 5.73 13.79
CA LEU A 69 0.60 4.31 13.45
C LEU A 69 1.85 3.73 12.77
N GLY A 70 2.84 4.56 12.47
CA GLY A 70 4.04 4.20 11.71
C GLY A 70 3.97 4.61 10.25
N PRO A 71 4.97 4.21 9.44
CA PRO A 71 5.10 4.67 8.05
C PRO A 71 3.97 4.11 7.19
N PHE A 72 3.47 4.93 6.27
CA PHE A 72 2.28 4.60 5.50
C PHE A 72 2.36 4.98 4.03
N ILE A 73 1.53 4.33 3.22
CA ILE A 73 1.30 4.65 1.82
C ILE A 73 -0.20 4.59 1.53
N THR A 74 -0.69 5.58 0.80
CA THR A 74 -2.06 5.68 0.29
C THR A 74 -2.00 5.55 -1.23
N ILE A 75 -2.63 4.50 -1.75
CA ILE A 75 -2.61 4.15 -3.18
C ILE A 75 -4.03 3.99 -3.73
N TYR A 76 -4.15 4.09 -5.05
CA TYR A 76 -5.39 3.80 -5.74
C TYR A 76 -5.87 2.37 -5.51
N HIS A 77 -7.18 2.21 -5.27
CA HIS A 77 -7.79 0.89 -5.22
C HIS A 77 -8.13 0.43 -6.63
N ILE A 78 -7.42 -0.59 -7.13
CA ILE A 78 -7.77 -1.26 -8.37
C ILE A 78 -8.95 -2.18 -8.09
N SER A 79 -10.10 -1.93 -8.74
CA SER A 79 -11.24 -2.84 -8.66
C SER A 79 -10.91 -4.19 -9.28
N HIS A 80 -11.16 -5.27 -8.55
CA HIS A 80 -10.95 -6.65 -8.98
C HIS A 80 -12.00 -7.54 -8.33
N GLU A 81 -12.33 -8.66 -8.99
CA GLU A 81 -13.29 -9.64 -8.47
C GLU A 81 -12.68 -10.49 -7.36
N ASN A 82 -11.45 -10.97 -7.57
CA ASN A 82 -10.75 -11.85 -6.66
C ASN A 82 -9.30 -11.42 -6.51
N THR A 83 -8.74 -11.63 -5.33
CA THR A 83 -7.30 -11.55 -5.09
C THR A 83 -6.63 -12.84 -5.57
N LEU A 84 -5.34 -12.77 -5.88
CA LEU A 84 -4.59 -13.97 -6.27
C LEU A 84 -4.60 -15.04 -5.17
N ASP A 85 -4.57 -14.65 -3.89
CA ASP A 85 -4.60 -15.62 -2.79
C ASP A 85 -5.94 -16.34 -2.69
N GLU A 86 -7.06 -15.66 -2.95
CA GLU A 86 -8.38 -16.30 -3.02
C GLU A 86 -8.44 -17.31 -4.19
N LEU A 87 -7.96 -16.90 -5.38
CA LEU A 87 -7.93 -17.77 -6.57
C LEU A 87 -7.07 -19.01 -6.36
N LEU A 88 -5.95 -18.91 -5.63
CA LEU A 88 -5.07 -20.05 -5.39
C LEU A 88 -5.59 -21.00 -4.30
N THR A 89 -6.63 -20.62 -3.57
CA THR A 89 -7.25 -21.47 -2.53
C THR A 89 -8.46 -22.27 -3.02
N ASP A 90 -8.94 -22.00 -4.23
CA ASP A 90 -10.02 -22.75 -4.88
C ASP A 90 -9.47 -23.49 -6.12
N PRO A 91 -9.19 -24.81 -6.03
CA PRO A 91 -8.50 -25.59 -7.06
C PRO A 91 -9.29 -25.81 -8.36
#